data_AF-J2XBH2-F1
#
_entry.id   AF-J2XBH2-F1
#
_cell.length_a   1.000
_cell.length_b   1.000
_cell.length_c   1.000
_cell.angle_alpha   90.00
_cell.angle_beta   90.00
_cell.angle_gamma   90.00
#
_symmetry.space_group_name_H-M   'P 1'
#
loop_
_entity.id
_entity.type
_entity.pdbx_description
1 polymer ?
#
loop_
_entity_poly.entity_id
_entity_poly.type
_entity_poly.pdbx_seq_one_letter_code
_entity_poly.pdbx_strand_id
1 'polypeptide(L)' 'MGEAGRVERVEEWKVELVVGDELIRSVVAALKLSHPYETPAYEVWRLEDF' A
#
# COMPACT_ATOMS: atom_id res chain seq x y z
N MET A 1 15.77 1.41 12.62
CA MET A 1 15.38 2.63 13.34
C MET A 1 15.67 3.79 12.40
N GLY A 2 14.64 4.41 11.83
CA GLY A 2 14.79 5.60 10.98
C GLY A 2 14.92 6.86 11.84
N GLU A 3 15.80 7.79 11.45
CA GLU A 3 15.98 9.09 12.11
C GLU A 3 15.02 10.14 11.53
N ALA A 4 14.22 10.77 12.39
CA ALA A 4 13.35 11.87 11.99
C ALA A 4 14.17 13.06 11.47
N GLY A 5 13.85 13.55 10.27
CA GLY A 5 14.51 14.70 9.64
C GLY A 5 15.62 14.35 8.64
N ARG A 6 15.92 13.06 8.43
CA ARG A 6 16.88 12.61 7.42
C ARG A 6 16.17 11.81 6.32
N VAL A 7 16.35 12.23 5.06
CA VAL A 7 15.86 11.45 3.91
C VAL A 7 16.71 10.20 3.77
N GLU A 8 16.13 9.06 4.07
CA GLU A 8 16.72 7.75 3.86
C GLU A 8 16.26 7.21 2.49
N ARG A 9 17.18 6.59 1.74
CA ARG A 9 16.85 5.90 0.48
C ARG A 9 17.06 4.42 0.70
N VAL A 10 15.96 3.68 0.67
CA VAL A 10 15.94 2.22 0.77
C VAL A 10 15.39 1.64 -0.52
N GLU A 11 15.91 0.50 -0.94
CA GLU A 11 15.31 -0.25 -2.04
C GLU A 11 14.02 -0.91 -1.54
N GLU A 12 12.89 -0.54 -2.14
CA GLU A 12 11.58 -1.08 -1.81
C GLU A 12 10.92 -1.68 -3.06
N TRP A 13 10.09 -2.69 -2.84
CA TRP A 13 9.31 -3.33 -3.89
C TRP A 13 7.93 -2.66 -3.99
N LYS A 14 7.60 -2.09 -5.15
CA LYS A 14 6.26 -1.61 -5.45
C LYS A 14 5.41 -2.76 -6.00
N VAL A 15 4.28 -3.05 -5.36
CA VAL A 15 3.29 -4.03 -5.83
C VAL A 15 2.03 -3.29 -6.27
N GLU A 16 1.55 -3.57 -7.48
CA GLU A 16 0.34 -2.99 -8.06
C GLU A 16 -0.68 -4.09 -8.36
N LEU A 17 -1.94 -3.85 -8.01
CA LEU A 17 -3.03 -4.84 -8.08
C LEU A 17 -4.29 -4.17 -8.66
N VAL A 18 -4.92 -4.84 -9.63
CA VAL A 18 -6.27 -4.51 -10.08
C VAL A 18 -7.24 -5.41 -9.34
N VAL A 19 -8.21 -4.81 -8.65
CA VAL A 19 -9.12 -5.49 -7.74
C VAL A 19 -10.54 -5.03 -8.05
N GLY A 20 -11.51 -5.94 -8.02
CA GLY A 20 -12.93 -5.58 -8.15
C GLY A 20 -13.37 -4.61 -7.05
N ASP A 21 -14.26 -3.68 -7.38
CA ASP A 21 -14.75 -2.62 -6.49
C ASP A 21 -15.28 -3.18 -5.15
N GLU A 22 -15.93 -4.35 -5.18
CA GLU A 22 -16.49 -5.02 -4.01
C GLU A 22 -15.43 -5.61 -3.07
N LEU A 23 -14.22 -5.87 -3.57
CA LEU A 23 -13.13 -6.52 -2.83
C LEU A 23 -12.12 -5.53 -2.25
N ILE A 24 -12.14 -4.26 -2.69
CA ILE A 24 -11.10 -3.28 -2.34
C ILE A 24 -10.89 -3.13 -0.83
N ARG A 25 -11.97 -3.10 -0.04
CA ARG A 25 -11.91 -2.96 1.42
C ARG A 25 -11.24 -4.17 2.07
N SER A 26 -11.59 -5.37 1.62
CA SER A 26 -11.04 -6.63 2.11
C SER A 26 -9.56 -6.75 1.77
N VAL A 27 -9.15 -6.36 0.56
CA VAL A 27 -7.74 -6.35 0.14
C VAL A 27 -6.92 -5.36 0.96
N VAL A 28 -7.42 -4.13 1.18
CA VAL A 28 -6.73 -3.14 2.02
C VAL A 28 -6.58 -3.63 3.47
N ALA A 29 -7.60 -4.30 4.03
CA ALA A 29 -7.52 -4.88 5.36
C ALA A 29 -6.47 -6.00 5.44
N ALA A 30 -6.45 -6.91 4.45
CA ALA A 30 -5.47 -7.98 4.37
C ALA A 30 -4.03 -7.44 4.20
N LEU A 31 -3.85 -6.40 3.39
CA LEU A 31 -2.56 -5.70 3.23
C LEU A 31 -2.08 -5.16 4.57
N LYS A 32 -2.93 -4.45 5.31
CA LYS A 32 -2.59 -3.90 6.63
C LYS A 32 -2.24 -4.97 7.66
N LEU A 33 -2.92 -6.12 7.65
CA LEU A 33 -2.64 -7.24 8.55
C LEU A 33 -1.33 -7.96 8.21
N SER A 34 -0.98 -8.02 6.93
CA SER A 34 0.19 -8.78 6.45
C SER A 34 1.46 -7.93 6.44
N HIS A 35 1.35 -6.59 6.51
CA HIS A 35 2.49 -5.72 6.37
C HIS A 35 3.32 -5.65 7.67
N PRO A 36 4.63 -5.92 7.64
CA PRO A 36 5.50 -5.85 8.80
C PRO A 36 5.83 -4.41 9.30
N TYR A 37 5.22 -3.38 8.71
CA TYR A 37 5.48 -1.98 9.09
C TYR A 37 4.27 -1.36 9.78
N GLU A 38 4.54 -0.45 10.72
CA GLU A 38 3.52 0.22 11.54
C GLU A 38 2.56 1.09 10.71
N THR A 39 3.00 1.58 9.54
CA THR A 39 2.14 2.27 8.56
C THR A 39 2.55 1.88 7.14
N PRO A 40 1.86 0.93 6.49
CA PRO A 40 2.15 0.58 5.11
C PRO A 40 1.83 1.75 4.18
N ALA A 41 2.75 2.05 3.25
CA ALA A 41 2.48 2.96 2.15
C ALA A 41 1.61 2.24 1.11
N TYR A 42 0.37 2.69 0.91
CA TYR A 42 -0.52 2.17 -0.13
C TYR A 42 -1.42 3.28 -0.67
N GLU A 43 -1.85 3.10 -1.93
CA GLU A 43 -2.77 4.02 -2.61
C GLU A 43 -3.89 3.21 -3.26
N VAL A 44 -5.09 3.80 -3.37
CA VAL A 44 -6.24 3.18 -4.02
C VAL A 44 -6.75 4.13 -5.10
N TRP A 45 -6.77 3.64 -6.34
CA TRP A 45 -7.22 4.39 -7.51
C TRP A 45 -8.44 3.70 -8.10
N ARG A 46 -9.53 4.45 -8.32
CA ARG A 46 -10.69 3.94 -9.05
C ARG A 46 -10.46 4.10 -10.54
N LEU A 47 -10.60 3.02 -11.29
CA LEU A 47 -10.51 3.02 -12.75
C LEU A 47 -11.92 3.05 -13.32
N GLU A 48 -12.19 4.01 -14.20
CA GLU A 48 -13.49 4.15 -14.87
C GLU A 48 -13.38 3.60 -16.29
N ASP A 49 -14.34 2.78 -16.72
CA ASP A 49 -14.51 2.32 -18.10
C ASP A 49 -15.34 3.37 -18.86
N PHE A 50 -14.70 4.16 -19.73
CA PHE A 50 -15.34 5.18 -20.57
C PHE A 50 -15.54 4.71 -22.02
#